data_AF-A0A832K966-F1
#
_entry.id   AF-A0A832K966-F1
#
_cell.length_a   1.000
_cell.length_b   1.000
_cell.length_c   1.000
_cell.angle_alpha   90.00
_cell.angle_beta   90.00
_cell.angle_gamma   90.00
#
_symmetry.space_group_name_H-M   'P 1'
#
loop_
_entity.id
_entity.type
_entity.pdbx_description
1 polymer ?
#
loop_
_entity_poly.entity_id
_entity_poly.type
_entity_poly.pdbx_seq_one_letter_code
_entity_poly.pdbx_strand_id
1 'polypeptide(L)' 'MSVNKKVLCLRVQGFYVLSCILLLAFSLQVLFLKFSWALGTGTTGSQFLKLGVGSRPAGMGEAFVAVADDLNALYWNP' A
#
# COMPACT_ATOMS: atom_id res chain seq x y z
N MET A 1 61.83 2.68 0.09
CA MET A 1 60.64 2.01 -0.50
C MET A 1 59.56 3.08 -0.70
N SER A 2 59.65 3.84 -1.80
CA SER A 2 58.78 4.99 -2.07
C SER A 2 57.59 4.51 -2.90
N VAL A 3 56.48 4.18 -2.24
CA VAL A 3 55.22 3.92 -2.95
C VAL A 3 54.78 5.27 -3.53
N ASN A 4 54.83 5.38 -4.86
CA ASN A 4 54.49 6.59 -5.61
C ASN A 4 53.15 7.18 -5.15
N LYS A 5 53.13 8.48 -4.82
CA LYS A 5 51.92 9.22 -4.38
C LYS A 5 50.73 9.06 -5.34
N LYS A 6 50.99 8.77 -6.63
CA LYS A 6 49.96 8.44 -7.63
C LYS A 6 49.20 7.14 -7.32
N VAL A 7 49.88 6.11 -6.82
CA VAL A 7 49.28 4.80 -6.48
C VAL A 7 48.40 4.89 -5.24
N LEU A 8 48.78 5.72 -4.25
CA LEU A 8 47.96 6.00 -3.06
C LEU A 8 46.69 6.78 -3.42
N CYS A 9 46.80 7.78 -4.29
CA CYS A 9 45.67 8.57 -4.80
C CYS A 9 44.67 7.71 -5.60
N LEU A 10 45.15 6.82 -6.48
CA LEU A 10 44.31 5.89 -7.23
C LEU A 10 43.52 4.93 -6.33
N ARG A 11 44.11 4.52 -5.19
CA ARG A 11 43.47 3.63 -4.21
C ARG A 11 42.41 4.38 -3.39
N VAL A 12 42.63 5.64 -3.03
CA VAL A 12 41.66 6.50 -2.34
C VAL A 12 40.51 6.93 -3.26
N GLN A 13 40.81 7.23 -4.52
CA GLN A 13 39.81 7.62 -5.52
C GLN A 13 38.84 6.46 -5.83
N GLY A 14 39.33 5.21 -5.81
CA GLY A 14 38.47 4.03 -5.92
C GLY A 14 37.49 3.85 -4.76
N PHE A 15 37.90 4.13 -3.52
CA PHE A 15 37.02 4.03 -2.35
C PHE A 15 35.90 5.09 -2.36
N TYR A 16 36.20 6.32 -2.77
CA TYR A 16 35.18 7.38 -2.89
C TYR A 16 34.16 7.10 -3.99
N VAL A 17 34.60 6.58 -5.14
CA VAL A 17 33.69 6.21 -6.24
C VAL A 17 32.78 5.04 -5.85
N LEU A 18 33.31 4.03 -5.16
CA LEU A 18 32.52 2.89 -4.67
C LEU A 18 31.47 3.32 -3.63
N SER A 19 31.84 4.22 -2.71
CA SER A 19 30.90 4.78 -1.73
C SER A 19 29.76 5.55 -2.40
N CYS A 20 30.05 6.35 -3.43
CA CYS A 20 29.02 7.08 -4.18
C CYS A 20 28.05 6.15 -4.92
N ILE A 21 28.55 5.06 -5.52
CA ILE A 21 27.70 4.08 -6.22
C ILE A 21 26.77 3.36 -5.23
N LEU A 22 27.27 2.98 -4.05
CA LEU A 22 26.46 2.34 -3.02
C LEU A 22 25.36 3.27 -2.47
N LEU A 23 25.67 4.56 -2.26
CA LEU A 23 24.68 5.55 -1.83
C LEU A 23 23.61 5.82 -2.90
N LEU A 24 24.00 5.85 -4.18
CA LEU A 24 23.08 6.07 -5.29
C LEU A 24 22.17 4.85 -5.50
N ALA A 25 22.70 3.63 -5.37
CA ALA A 25 21.92 2.39 -5.40
C ALA A 25 20.90 2.30 -4.24
N PHE A 26 21.31 2.70 -3.02
CA PHE A 26 20.42 2.75 -1.87
C PHE A 26 19.26 3.73 -2.05
N SER A 27 19.54 4.90 -2.64
CA SER A 27 18.50 5.89 -2.96
C SER A 27 17.48 5.40 -3.99
N LEU A 28 17.90 4.57 -4.95
CA LEU A 28 17.03 3.96 -5.97
C LEU A 28 16.12 2.88 -5.38
N GLN A 29 16.60 2.09 -4.42
CA GLN A 29 15.83 1.04 -3.75
C GLN A 29 14.69 1.62 -2.89
N VAL A 30 14.94 2.75 -2.22
CA VAL A 30 13.90 3.47 -1.44
C VAL A 30 12.77 3.99 -2.34
N LEU A 31 13.06 4.34 -3.59
CA LEU A 31 12.04 4.78 -4.56
C LEU A 31 11.09 3.64 -4.94
N PHE A 32 11.59 2.40 -5.02
CA PHE A 32 10.81 1.21 -5.42
C PHE A 32 9.81 0.77 -4.34
N LEU A 33 10.14 0.98 -3.05
CA LEU A 33 9.27 0.62 -1.92
C LEU A 33 8.02 1.52 -1.78
N LYS A 34 7.99 2.69 -2.44
CA LYS A 34 6.86 3.61 -2.38
C LYS A 34 5.73 3.27 -3.35
N PHE A 35 5.91 2.26 -4.19
CA PHE A 35 4.90 1.81 -5.14
C PHE A 35 3.93 0.83 -4.47
N SER A 36 3.07 1.35 -3.59
CA SER A 36 2.02 0.59 -2.92
C SER A 36 0.73 0.58 -3.76
N TRP A 37 0.33 -0.61 -4.23
CA TRP A 37 -0.84 -0.83 -5.10
C TRP A 37 -2.17 -0.92 -4.34
N ALA A 38 -2.20 -0.62 -3.04
CA ALA A 38 -3.30 -1.03 -2.16
C ALA A 38 -4.03 0.12 -1.44
N LEU A 39 -3.78 1.39 -1.79
CA LEU A 39 -4.34 2.54 -1.06
C LEU A 39 -5.65 3.11 -1.65
N GLY A 40 -6.22 2.49 -2.69
CA GLY A 40 -7.46 2.94 -3.35
C GLY A 40 -8.74 2.40 -2.71
N THR A 41 -9.88 3.05 -2.95
CA THR A 41 -11.19 2.50 -2.61
C THR A 41 -11.41 1.16 -3.34
N GLY A 42 -11.87 0.13 -2.63
CA GLY A 42 -12.11 -1.20 -3.21
C GLY A 42 -10.94 -2.20 -3.17
N THR A 43 -9.76 -1.83 -2.65
CA THR A 43 -8.63 -2.78 -2.45
C THR A 43 -8.71 -3.57 -1.14
N THR A 44 -9.69 -3.26 -0.28
CA THR A 44 -9.91 -3.98 0.96
C THR A 44 -10.86 -5.15 0.71
N GLY A 45 -10.39 -6.39 0.88
CA GLY A 45 -11.16 -7.61 0.60
C GLY A 45 -12.44 -7.79 1.42
N SER A 46 -12.75 -6.87 2.34
CA SER A 46 -13.89 -6.89 3.25
C SER A 46 -14.97 -5.85 2.89
N GLN A 47 -15.13 -5.53 1.60
CA GLN A 47 -16.18 -4.61 1.14
C GLN A 47 -17.59 -5.21 1.32
N PHE A 48 -17.70 -6.54 1.23
CA PHE A 48 -18.98 -7.26 1.37
C PHE A 48 -19.58 -7.19 2.78
N LEU A 49 -18.77 -6.95 3.83
CA LEU A 49 -19.27 -6.75 5.21
C LEU A 49 -20.13 -5.48 5.35
N LYS A 50 -20.02 -4.56 4.41
CA LYS A 50 -20.83 -3.35 4.39
C LYS A 50 -22.16 -3.54 3.67
N LEU A 51 -22.36 -4.66 2.96
CA LEU A 51 -23.60 -4.92 2.25
C LEU A 51 -24.63 -5.52 3.21
N GLY A 52 -25.80 -4.91 3.25
CA GLY A 52 -26.96 -5.38 3.98
C GLY A 52 -27.61 -6.63 3.38
N VAL A 53 -28.48 -7.27 4.16
CA VAL A 53 -29.17 -8.51 3.78
C VAL A 53 -30.50 -8.21 3.09
N GLY A 54 -30.76 -8.87 1.96
CA GLY A 54 -32.06 -8.85 1.27
C GLY A 54 -32.15 -7.86 0.09
N SER A 55 -32.83 -8.27 -0.99
CA SER A 55 -32.95 -7.47 -2.23
C SER A 55 -33.86 -6.25 -2.07
N ARG A 56 -34.91 -6.35 -1.26
CA ARG A 56 -35.86 -5.26 -1.00
C ARG A 56 -35.24 -4.14 -0.15
N PRO A 57 -34.58 -4.42 0.99
CA PRO A 57 -33.77 -3.43 1.71
C PRO A 57 -32.67 -2.83 0.83
N ALA A 58 -31.96 -3.64 0.03
CA ALA A 58 -30.92 -3.15 -0.88
C ALA A 58 -31.48 -2.17 -1.93
N GLY A 59 -32.66 -2.43 -2.49
CA GLY A 59 -33.33 -1.51 -3.41
C GLY A 59 -33.77 -0.18 -2.78
N MET A 60 -33.91 -0.15 -1.46
CA MET A 60 -34.22 1.05 -0.67
C MET A 60 -32.96 1.74 -0.12
N GLY A 61 -31.76 1.33 -0.56
CA GLY A 61 -30.49 1.86 -0.05
C GLY A 61 -30.26 1.50 1.42
N GLU A 62 -30.65 0.29 1.82
CA GLU A 62 -30.52 -0.25 3.18
C GLU A 62 -31.37 0.47 4.25
N ALA A 63 -32.30 1.35 3.83
CA ALA A 63 -33.21 2.08 4.71
C ALA A 63 -34.52 1.31 4.96
N PHE A 64 -34.46 0.19 5.69
CA PHE A 64 -35.63 -0.71 5.88
C PHE A 64 -36.25 -0.71 7.29
N VAL A 65 -35.70 0.03 8.26
CA VAL A 65 -36.12 -0.01 9.68
C VAL A 65 -37.61 0.32 9.90
N ALA A 66 -38.21 1.16 9.06
CA ALA A 66 -39.61 1.58 9.22
C ALA A 66 -40.65 0.55 8.72
N VAL A 67 -40.23 -0.56 8.11
CA VAL A 67 -41.11 -1.54 7.47
C VAL A 67 -41.09 -2.86 8.25
N ALA A 68 -42.27 -3.33 8.67
CA ALA A 68 -42.44 -4.56 9.46
C ALA A 68 -43.14 -5.70 8.71
N ASP A 69 -43.51 -5.50 7.44
CA ASP A 69 -44.44 -6.39 6.73
C ASP A 69 -43.78 -7.58 6.00
N ASP A 70 -42.46 -7.77 6.10
CA ASP A 70 -41.76 -8.87 5.39
C ASP A 70 -40.68 -9.56 6.23
N LEU A 71 -40.25 -10.76 5.82
CA LEU A 71 -39.24 -11.58 6.51
C LEU A 71 -37.92 -10.85 6.80
N ASN A 72 -37.48 -9.96 5.91
CA ASN A 72 -36.31 -9.11 6.08
C ASN A 72 -36.45 -8.18 7.31
N ALA A 73 -37.66 -7.86 7.76
CA ALA A 73 -37.87 -7.07 8.97
C ALA A 73 -37.26 -7.74 10.22
N LEU A 74 -37.19 -9.08 10.27
CA LEU A 74 -36.52 -9.78 11.39
C LEU A 74 -35.03 -9.43 11.53
N TYR A 75 -34.39 -9.04 10.42
CA TYR A 75 -32.97 -8.66 10.42
C TYR A 75 -32.78 -7.14 10.61
N TRP A 76 -33.68 -6.33 10.04
CA TRP A 76 -33.54 -4.86 9.99
C TRP A 76 -34.35 -4.11 11.07
N ASN A 77 -35.37 -4.75 11.66
CA ASN A 77 -36.29 -4.21 12.66
C ASN A 77 -36.83 -5.34 13.57
N PRO A 78 -35.97 -5.98 14.38
CA PRO A 78 -36.41 -6.98 15.36
C PRO A 78 -37.32 -6.41 16.45
#